data_AF-A0A485LZ08-F1
#
_entry.id   AF-A0A485LZ08-F1
#
_cell.length_a   1.000
_cell.length_b   1.000
_cell.length_c   1.000
_cell.angle_alpha   90.00
_cell.angle_beta   90.00
_cell.angle_gamma   90.00
#
_symmetry.space_group_name_H-M   'P 1'
#
loop_
_entity.id
_entity.type
_entity.pdbx_description
1 polymer ?
#
loop_
_entity_poly.entity_id
_entity_poly.type
_entity_poly.pdbx_seq_one_letter_code
_entity_poly.pdbx_strand_id
1 'polypeptide(L)'
;MDGRQRLDALDVALRNETSEREFYLKHAQRTKNPLGKAMFLEIADDELEHYQRLKELHAKWESSQKWPESLPLEVRGTRVGRLLDVDRLIREAGGSRADADDISALETAARFEAKGSEFYAGLRDAVSDPREKAFFDLLSRIEREHYLSLKDAEEYLKDPVSWLRRTERHSFDGA
;
A
#
# COMPACT_ATOMS: atom_id res chain seq x y z
N MET A 1 7.78 -2.86 24.92
CA MET A 1 6.45 -3.47 25.16
C MET A 1 6.63 -4.86 25.72
N ASP A 2 5.68 -5.35 26.51
CA ASP A 2 5.67 -6.76 26.92
C ASP A 2 5.25 -7.66 25.72
N GLY A 3 5.38 -8.99 25.86
CA GLY A 3 5.03 -9.93 24.78
C GLY A 3 3.55 -9.94 24.38
N ARG A 4 2.64 -9.44 25.22
CA ARG A 4 1.19 -9.43 24.97
C ARG A 4 0.79 -8.20 24.15
N GLN A 5 1.26 -7.01 24.53
CA GLN A 5 1.09 -5.75 23.77
C GLN A 5 1.56 -5.87 22.31
N ARG A 6 2.55 -6.72 22.12
CA ARG A 6 3.18 -7.06 20.87
C ARG A 6 2.32 -7.95 19.96
N LEU A 7 1.68 -8.97 20.52
CA LEU A 7 0.68 -9.76 19.80
C LEU A 7 -0.54 -8.88 19.45
N ASP A 8 -0.94 -7.99 20.35
CA ASP A 8 -2.01 -7.02 20.09
C ASP A 8 -1.70 -6.13 18.87
N ALA A 9 -0.45 -5.72 18.69
CA ALA A 9 -0.02 -4.93 17.54
C ALA A 9 -0.09 -5.71 16.21
N LEU A 10 0.35 -6.96 16.19
CA LEU A 10 0.22 -7.81 14.98
C LEU A 10 -1.24 -8.13 14.69
N ASP A 11 -2.07 -8.35 15.71
CA ASP A 11 -3.50 -8.55 15.56
C ASP A 11 -4.19 -7.32 14.96
N VAL A 12 -3.80 -6.11 15.39
CA VAL A 12 -4.27 -4.86 14.80
C VAL A 12 -3.88 -4.78 13.32
N ALA A 13 -2.60 -5.05 13.00
CA ALA A 13 -2.13 -5.03 11.61
C ALA A 13 -2.88 -6.06 10.75
N LEU A 14 -3.02 -7.31 11.19
CA LEU A 14 -3.77 -8.37 10.48
C LEU A 14 -5.24 -8.00 10.19
N ARG A 15 -5.91 -7.36 11.16
CA ARG A 15 -7.28 -6.87 10.98
C ARG A 15 -7.34 -5.71 9.99
N ASN A 16 -6.31 -4.85 9.99
CA ASN A 16 -6.18 -3.75 9.04
C ASN A 16 -6.10 -4.29 7.61
N GLU A 17 -5.14 -5.17 7.32
CA GLU A 17 -4.95 -5.77 5.99
C GLU A 17 -6.23 -6.41 5.45
N THR A 18 -6.97 -7.13 6.31
CA THR A 18 -8.23 -7.76 5.93
C THR A 18 -9.30 -6.71 5.57
N SER A 19 -9.38 -5.64 6.36
CA SER A 19 -10.34 -4.54 6.14
C SER A 19 -9.99 -3.73 4.89
N GLU A 20 -8.71 -3.50 4.64
CA GLU A 20 -8.18 -2.78 3.48
C GLU A 20 -8.44 -3.54 2.19
N ARG A 21 -8.12 -4.84 2.19
CA ARG A 21 -8.46 -5.72 1.08
C ARG A 21 -9.94 -5.67 0.74
N GLU A 22 -10.81 -5.77 1.75
CA GLU A 22 -12.26 -5.67 1.54
C GLU A 22 -12.69 -4.31 0.99
N PHE A 23 -12.11 -3.23 1.50
CA PHE A 23 -12.33 -1.88 1.02
C PHE A 23 -11.98 -1.79 -0.48
N TYR A 24 -10.80 -2.25 -0.86
CA TYR A 24 -10.34 -2.21 -2.25
C TYR A 24 -11.17 -3.06 -3.19
N LEU A 25 -11.52 -4.29 -2.79
CA LEU A 25 -12.41 -5.15 -3.59
C LEU A 25 -13.79 -4.50 -3.82
N LYS A 26 -14.34 -3.83 -2.80
CA LYS A 26 -15.63 -3.10 -2.94
C LYS A 26 -15.49 -1.89 -3.87
N HIS A 27 -14.37 -1.16 -3.81
CA HIS A 27 -14.10 -0.03 -4.70
C HIS A 27 -13.86 -0.49 -6.15
N ALA A 28 -13.13 -1.59 -6.35
CA ALA A 28 -12.93 -2.21 -7.67
C ALA A 28 -14.24 -2.64 -8.34
N GLN A 29 -15.23 -3.10 -7.55
CA GLN A 29 -16.56 -3.47 -8.07
C GLN A 29 -17.38 -2.27 -8.55
N ARG A 30 -17.21 -1.10 -7.93
CA ARG A 30 -18.01 0.11 -8.20
C ARG A 30 -17.40 1.02 -9.26
N THR A 31 -16.09 0.95 -9.43
CA THR A 31 -15.33 1.78 -10.35
C THR A 31 -15.49 1.26 -11.78
N LYS A 32 -15.84 2.15 -12.71
CA LYS A 32 -16.06 1.79 -14.11
C LYS A 32 -14.79 1.93 -14.91
N ASN A 33 -13.98 2.94 -14.58
CA ASN A 33 -12.73 3.18 -15.28
C ASN A 33 -11.77 1.97 -15.13
N PRO A 34 -11.31 1.38 -16.24
CA PRO A 34 -10.37 0.26 -16.24
C PRO A 34 -9.10 0.48 -15.42
N LEU A 35 -8.48 1.68 -15.47
CA LEU A 35 -7.29 1.97 -14.69
C LEU A 35 -7.60 2.00 -13.19
N GLY A 36 -8.63 2.76 -12.79
CA GLY A 36 -9.03 2.85 -11.39
C GLY A 36 -9.41 1.47 -10.82
N LYS A 37 -10.09 0.64 -11.61
CA LYS A 37 -10.41 -0.74 -11.23
C LYS A 37 -9.16 -1.61 -11.09
N ALA A 38 -8.21 -1.52 -12.02
CA ALA A 38 -6.97 -2.27 -11.97
C ALA A 38 -6.13 -1.89 -10.75
N MET A 39 -6.01 -0.59 -10.45
CA MET A 39 -5.35 -0.09 -9.25
C MET A 39 -5.91 -0.71 -7.97
N PHE A 40 -7.24 -0.72 -7.82
CA PHE A 40 -7.88 -1.29 -6.64
C PHE A 40 -7.72 -2.81 -6.55
N LEU A 41 -7.68 -3.53 -7.67
CA LEU A 41 -7.46 -4.97 -7.66
C LEU A 41 -6.02 -5.31 -7.28
N GLU A 42 -5.04 -4.58 -7.81
CA GLU A 42 -3.62 -4.84 -7.50
C GLU A 42 -3.34 -4.55 -6.01
N ILE A 43 -3.81 -3.41 -5.48
CA ILE A 43 -3.65 -3.12 -4.04
C ILE A 43 -4.36 -4.19 -3.18
N ALA A 44 -5.56 -4.65 -3.56
CA ALA A 44 -6.24 -5.72 -2.83
C ALA A 44 -5.45 -7.06 -2.81
N ASP A 45 -4.67 -7.32 -3.84
CA ASP A 45 -3.79 -8.48 -3.91
C ASP A 45 -2.51 -8.26 -3.08
N ASP A 46 -1.98 -7.04 -3.04
CA ASP A 46 -0.89 -6.64 -2.13
C ASP A 46 -1.31 -6.82 -0.66
N GLU A 47 -2.49 -6.36 -0.24
CA GLU A 47 -2.97 -6.52 1.15
C GLU A 47 -3.16 -8.00 1.54
N LEU A 48 -3.54 -8.85 0.57
CA LEU A 48 -3.57 -10.29 0.83
C LEU A 48 -2.16 -10.83 1.09
N GLU A 49 -1.18 -10.36 0.34
CA GLU A 49 0.21 -10.77 0.51
C GLU A 49 0.80 -10.26 1.83
N HIS A 50 0.50 -9.01 2.20
CA HIS A 50 0.83 -8.42 3.50
C HIS A 50 0.22 -9.24 4.65
N TYR A 51 -1.08 -9.52 4.60
CA TYR A 51 -1.77 -10.36 5.58
C TYR A 51 -1.11 -11.73 5.75
N GLN A 52 -0.77 -12.41 4.64
CA GLN A 52 -0.14 -13.74 4.70
C GLN A 52 1.21 -13.67 5.43
N ARG A 53 2.02 -12.66 5.15
CA ARG A 53 3.32 -12.47 5.82
C ARG A 53 3.18 -12.13 7.29
N LEU A 54 2.26 -11.23 7.61
CA LEU A 54 1.96 -10.87 9.00
C LEU A 54 1.48 -12.08 9.78
N LYS A 55 0.70 -12.96 9.15
CA LYS A 55 0.19 -14.18 9.78
C LYS A 55 1.30 -15.18 10.05
N GLU A 56 2.25 -15.32 9.11
CA GLU A 56 3.45 -16.14 9.33
C GLU A 56 4.32 -15.58 10.46
N LEU A 57 4.49 -14.26 10.51
CA LEU A 57 5.23 -13.58 11.57
C LEU A 57 4.54 -13.78 12.93
N HIS A 58 3.21 -13.63 12.98
CA HIS A 58 2.40 -13.86 14.17
C HIS A 58 2.57 -15.29 14.71
N ALA A 59 2.45 -16.31 13.86
CA ALA A 59 2.60 -17.71 14.26
C ALA A 59 4.02 -18.05 14.76
N LYS A 60 5.06 -17.50 14.11
CA LYS A 60 6.46 -17.64 14.57
C LYS A 60 6.65 -17.00 15.93
N TRP A 61 5.94 -15.91 16.21
CA TRP A 61 6.05 -15.23 17.48
C TRP A 61 5.30 -15.93 18.61
N GLU A 62 4.07 -16.36 18.35
CA GLU A 62 3.25 -17.09 19.32
C GLU A 62 3.98 -18.34 19.84
N SER A 63 4.74 -19.02 18.97
CA SER A 63 5.51 -20.21 19.31
C SER A 63 6.87 -19.95 20.01
N SER A 64 7.52 -18.80 19.75
CA SER A 64 8.90 -18.56 20.21
C SER A 64 9.05 -17.41 21.22
N GLN A 65 8.02 -16.58 21.40
CA GLN A 65 8.00 -15.31 22.15
C GLN A 65 9.15 -14.34 21.80
N LYS A 66 9.85 -14.56 20.69
CA LYS A 66 11.00 -13.75 20.26
C LYS A 66 10.70 -13.06 18.95
N TRP A 67 11.09 -11.80 18.87
CA TRP A 67 11.12 -11.07 17.61
C TRP A 67 12.21 -11.65 16.71
N PRO A 68 11.97 -11.85 15.41
CA PRO A 68 13.03 -12.28 14.51
C PRO A 68 14.15 -11.23 14.48
N GLU A 69 15.41 -11.68 14.39
CA GLU A 69 16.58 -10.77 14.35
C GLU A 69 16.56 -9.86 13.13
N SER A 70 15.96 -10.34 12.03
CA SER A 70 15.60 -9.56 10.86
C SER A 70 14.16 -9.86 10.47
N LEU A 71 13.41 -8.81 10.17
CA LEU A 71 12.23 -9.01 9.34
C LEU A 71 12.74 -9.32 7.94
N PRO A 72 12.22 -10.35 7.25
CA PRO A 72 12.48 -10.46 5.82
C PRO A 72 11.89 -9.21 5.18
N LEU A 73 12.75 -8.23 4.87
CA LEU A 73 12.41 -7.00 4.12
C LEU A 73 12.12 -7.32 2.65
N GLU A 74 11.84 -8.59 2.34
CA GLU A 74 11.59 -9.06 1.00
C GLU A 74 10.14 -9.53 0.91
N VAL A 75 9.33 -8.57 0.47
CA VAL A 75 8.07 -8.87 -0.15
C VAL A 75 8.38 -9.37 -1.57
N ARG A 76 8.51 -10.69 -1.77
CA ARG A 76 8.66 -11.37 -3.10
C ARG A 76 9.70 -10.76 -4.06
N GLY A 77 10.89 -10.39 -3.59
CA GLY A 77 11.90 -9.78 -4.47
C GLY A 77 11.52 -8.40 -5.03
N THR A 78 10.40 -7.85 -4.58
CA THR A 78 10.04 -6.44 -4.72
C THR A 78 10.67 -5.74 -3.53
N ARG A 79 11.74 -4.97 -3.78
CA ARG A 79 12.09 -3.87 -2.87
C ARG A 79 10.79 -3.09 -2.67
N VAL A 80 10.52 -2.65 -1.45
CA VAL A 80 9.40 -1.75 -1.08
C VAL A 80 9.16 -0.63 -2.13
N GLY A 81 10.17 -0.25 -2.92
CA GLY A 81 10.06 0.71 -4.02
C GLY A 81 9.53 0.25 -5.39
N ARG A 82 8.67 -0.78 -5.50
CA ARG A 82 7.85 -1.03 -6.72
C ARG A 82 6.51 -1.68 -6.36
N LEU A 83 5.72 -1.04 -5.49
CA LEU A 83 4.43 -1.59 -5.07
C LEU A 83 3.43 -1.64 -6.24
N LEU A 84 3.37 -0.61 -7.10
CA LEU A 84 2.55 -0.66 -8.33
C LEU A 84 3.31 -0.13 -9.55
N ASP A 85 3.33 -0.90 -10.65
CA ASP A 85 3.77 -0.43 -11.97
C ASP A 85 2.61 0.35 -12.63
N VAL A 86 2.38 1.58 -12.16
CA VAL A 86 1.28 2.44 -12.63
C VAL A 86 1.39 2.69 -14.13
N ASP A 87 2.59 2.86 -14.67
CA ASP A 87 2.85 2.98 -16.11
C ASP A 87 2.33 1.76 -16.90
N ARG A 88 2.60 0.54 -16.42
CA ARG A 88 2.06 -0.69 -17.01
C ARG A 88 0.53 -0.69 -16.96
N LEU A 89 -0.06 -0.36 -15.81
CA LEU A 89 -1.51 -0.35 -15.65
C LEU A 89 -2.17 0.71 -16.55
N ILE A 90 -1.57 1.88 -16.72
CA ILE A 90 -2.00 2.92 -17.65
C ILE A 90 -2.02 2.40 -19.09
N ARG A 91 -0.93 1.73 -19.52
CA ARG A 91 -0.82 1.14 -20.87
C ARG A 91 -1.87 0.07 -21.10
N GLU A 92 -2.09 -0.81 -20.13
CA GLU A 92 -3.09 -1.89 -20.20
C GLU A 92 -4.54 -1.34 -20.19
N ALA A 93 -4.80 -0.25 -19.47
CA ALA A 93 -6.13 0.38 -19.37
C ALA A 93 -6.55 1.20 -20.61
N GLY A 94 -5.62 1.49 -21.53
CA GLY A 94 -5.92 2.01 -22.86
C GLY A 94 -6.50 3.43 -22.92
N GLY A 95 -6.23 4.29 -21.93
CA GLY A 95 -6.58 5.72 -21.99
C GLY A 95 -8.07 6.05 -21.91
N SER A 96 -8.84 5.18 -21.25
CA SER A 96 -10.28 5.38 -21.00
C SER A 96 -10.54 6.61 -20.13
N ARG A 97 -11.48 7.47 -20.55
CA ARG A 97 -11.86 8.68 -19.82
C ARG A 97 -12.54 8.29 -18.49
N ALA A 98 -12.06 8.85 -17.38
CA ALA A 98 -12.70 8.72 -16.07
C ALA A 98 -13.84 9.74 -15.93
N ASP A 99 -14.90 9.34 -15.21
CA ASP A 99 -15.92 10.27 -14.73
C ASP A 99 -15.56 10.82 -13.33
N ALA A 100 -16.41 11.70 -12.79
CA ALA A 100 -16.19 12.31 -11.49
C ALA A 100 -16.24 11.29 -10.34
N ASP A 101 -17.03 10.22 -10.48
CA ASP A 101 -17.16 9.18 -9.46
C ASP A 101 -15.91 8.31 -9.43
N ASP A 102 -15.36 7.96 -10.61
CA ASP A 102 -14.08 7.23 -10.72
C ASP A 102 -12.93 8.02 -10.07
N ILE A 103 -12.85 9.33 -10.33
CA ILE A 103 -11.83 10.21 -9.73
C ILE A 103 -12.04 10.32 -8.21
N SER A 104 -13.28 10.52 -7.75
CA SER A 104 -13.60 10.61 -6.33
C SER A 104 -13.30 9.30 -5.59
N ALA A 105 -13.42 8.14 -6.25
CA ALA A 105 -13.06 6.85 -5.68
C ALA A 105 -11.55 6.78 -5.40
N LEU A 106 -10.71 7.18 -6.36
CA LEU A 106 -9.24 7.22 -6.18
C LEU A 106 -8.81 8.22 -5.11
N GLU A 107 -9.42 9.41 -5.06
CA GLU A 107 -9.14 10.39 -4.01
C GLU A 107 -9.51 9.86 -2.61
N THR A 108 -10.59 9.08 -2.52
CA THR A 108 -11.02 8.48 -1.26
C THR A 108 -10.04 7.41 -0.81
N ALA A 109 -9.59 6.55 -1.73
CA ALA A 109 -8.57 5.55 -1.44
C ALA A 109 -7.23 6.20 -1.07
N ALA A 110 -6.78 7.23 -1.80
CA ALA A 110 -5.54 7.94 -1.46
C ALA A 110 -5.61 8.57 -0.05
N ARG A 111 -6.73 9.17 0.33
CA ARG A 111 -6.91 9.67 1.71
C ARG A 111 -6.94 8.56 2.75
N PHE A 112 -7.42 7.38 2.38
CA PHE A 112 -7.43 6.22 3.25
C PHE A 112 -6.00 5.73 3.52
N GLU A 113 -5.20 5.55 2.48
CA GLU A 113 -3.78 5.18 2.57
C GLU A 113 -2.93 6.18 3.33
N ALA A 114 -3.16 7.49 3.11
CA ALA A 114 -2.46 8.53 3.86
C ALA A 114 -2.70 8.38 5.38
N LYS A 115 -3.93 8.04 5.79
CA LYS A 115 -4.26 7.80 7.20
C LYS A 115 -3.63 6.52 7.73
N GLY A 116 -3.59 5.44 6.93
CA GLY A 116 -2.88 4.21 7.29
C GLY A 116 -1.38 4.46 7.53
N SER A 117 -0.74 5.19 6.61
CA SER A 117 0.66 5.58 6.72
C SER A 117 0.94 6.40 8.00
N GLU A 118 0.08 7.38 8.30
CA GLU A 118 0.17 8.20 9.52
C GLU A 118 -0.06 7.37 10.79
N PHE A 119 -1.03 6.45 10.76
CA PHE A 119 -1.33 5.57 11.89
C PHE A 119 -0.13 4.69 12.27
N TYR A 120 0.48 4.01 11.29
CA TYR A 120 1.66 3.20 11.54
C TYR A 120 2.89 4.04 11.92
N ALA A 121 3.05 5.24 11.36
CA ALA A 121 4.09 6.18 11.81
C ALA A 121 3.91 6.55 13.29
N GLY A 122 2.67 6.78 13.74
CA GLY A 122 2.36 7.01 15.14
C GLY A 122 2.73 5.82 16.04
N LEU A 123 2.43 4.59 15.61
CA LEU A 123 2.83 3.38 16.34
C LEU A 123 4.37 3.24 16.41
N ARG A 124 5.08 3.47 15.30
CA ARG A 124 6.54 3.52 15.26
C ARG A 124 7.12 4.49 16.28
N ASP A 125 6.53 5.68 16.39
CA ASP A 125 7.04 6.73 17.27
C ASP A 125 6.71 6.45 18.74
N ALA A 126 5.65 5.69 19.02
CA ALA A 126 5.24 5.29 20.36
C ALA A 126 6.05 4.13 20.95
N VAL A 127 6.70 3.30 20.12
CA VAL A 127 7.45 2.13 20.59
C VAL A 127 8.92 2.46 20.85
N SER A 128 9.60 1.73 21.74
CA SER A 128 11.03 1.93 22.06
C SER A 128 11.95 0.84 21.51
N ASP A 129 11.44 -0.37 21.29
CA ASP A 129 12.24 -1.47 20.74
C ASP A 129 12.57 -1.16 19.26
N PRO A 130 13.86 -1.15 18.87
CA PRO A 130 14.26 -0.78 17.51
C PRO A 130 13.67 -1.71 16.44
N ARG A 131 13.34 -2.95 16.79
CA ARG A 131 12.80 -3.92 15.84
C ARG A 131 11.30 -3.73 15.63
N GLU A 132 10.57 -3.34 16.68
CA GLU A 132 9.18 -2.90 16.57
C GLU A 132 9.09 -1.59 15.78
N LYS A 133 10.02 -0.66 16.01
CA LYS A 133 10.13 0.58 15.20
C LYS A 133 10.31 0.24 13.72
N ALA A 134 11.27 -0.62 13.38
CA ALA A 134 11.52 -1.01 11.99
C ALA A 134 10.29 -1.65 11.33
N PHE A 135 9.49 -2.39 12.09
CA PHE A 135 8.26 -3.01 11.61
C PHE A 135 7.16 -2.00 11.28
N PHE A 136 6.83 -1.12 12.23
CA PHE A 136 5.81 -0.09 11.98
C PHE A 136 6.28 0.93 10.94
N ASP A 137 7.58 1.19 10.86
CA ASP A 137 8.15 2.00 9.78
C ASP A 137 8.01 1.33 8.41
N LEU A 138 8.15 0.00 8.33
CA LEU A 138 7.89 -0.75 7.11
C LEU A 138 6.42 -0.63 6.69
N LEU A 139 5.46 -0.87 7.59
CA LEU A 139 4.04 -0.75 7.29
C LEU A 139 3.67 0.68 6.85
N SER A 140 4.16 1.69 7.59
CA SER A 140 3.95 3.10 7.23
C SER A 140 4.46 3.44 5.82
N ARG A 141 5.57 2.84 5.40
CA ARG A 141 6.12 3.02 4.04
C ARG A 141 5.30 2.29 2.99
N ILE A 142 4.78 1.09 3.28
CA ILE A 142 3.90 0.35 2.37
C ILE A 142 2.66 1.19 2.04
N GLU A 143 1.93 1.67 3.07
CA GLU A 143 0.74 2.52 2.84
C GLU A 143 1.10 3.83 2.12
N ARG A 144 2.29 4.36 2.38
CA ARG A 144 2.76 5.57 1.70
C ARG A 144 2.93 5.33 0.20
N GLU A 145 3.44 4.17 -0.21
CA GLU A 145 3.62 3.83 -1.62
C GLU A 145 2.28 3.52 -2.30
N HIS A 146 1.32 2.89 -1.62
CA HIS A 146 -0.06 2.78 -2.11
C HIS A 146 -0.67 4.17 -2.36
N TYR A 147 -0.54 5.08 -1.38
CA TYR A 147 -0.97 6.47 -1.52
C TYR A 147 -0.36 7.13 -2.76
N LEU A 148 0.96 7.04 -2.94
CA LEU A 148 1.64 7.66 -4.08
C LEU A 148 1.17 7.08 -5.40
N SER A 149 0.98 5.76 -5.47
CA SER A 149 0.51 5.08 -6.68
C SER A 149 -0.92 5.46 -7.05
N LEU A 150 -1.81 5.60 -6.05
CA LEU A 150 -3.18 6.09 -6.25
C LEU A 150 -3.19 7.55 -6.70
N LYS A 151 -2.33 8.40 -6.13
CA LYS A 151 -2.19 9.80 -6.54
C LYS A 151 -1.70 9.91 -7.98
N ASP A 152 -0.76 9.07 -8.38
CA ASP A 152 -0.23 9.06 -9.74
C ASP A 152 -1.31 8.67 -10.77
N ALA A 153 -2.09 7.62 -10.48
CA ALA A 153 -3.24 7.23 -11.30
C ALA A 153 -4.35 8.31 -11.34
N GLU A 154 -4.64 8.94 -10.19
CA GLU A 154 -5.59 10.06 -10.11
C GLU A 154 -5.16 11.25 -10.97
N GLU A 155 -3.88 11.63 -10.90
CA GLU A 155 -3.32 12.71 -11.72
C GLU A 155 -3.39 12.39 -13.21
N TYR A 156 -3.03 11.17 -13.60
CA TYR A 156 -3.16 10.70 -14.97
C TYR A 156 -4.62 10.79 -15.46
N LEU A 157 -5.59 10.33 -14.67
CA LEU A 157 -7.01 10.39 -15.09
C LEU A 157 -7.58 11.80 -15.15
N LYS A 158 -7.06 12.74 -14.36
CA LYS A 158 -7.46 14.16 -14.40
C LYS A 158 -6.90 14.90 -15.60
N ASP A 159 -5.62 14.70 -15.91
CA ASP A 159 -4.95 15.34 -17.04
C ASP A 159 -3.82 14.46 -17.61
N PRO A 160 -4.15 13.52 -18.51
CA PRO A 160 -3.16 12.60 -19.09
C PRO A 160 -2.03 13.33 -19.82
N VAL A 161 -2.32 14.49 -20.44
CA VAL A 161 -1.35 15.24 -21.25
C VAL A 161 -0.31 15.89 -20.33
N SER A 162 -0.74 16.55 -19.26
CA SER A 162 0.18 17.14 -18.30
C SER A 162 0.96 16.07 -17.55
N TRP A 163 0.32 14.95 -17.19
CA TRP A 163 0.98 13.83 -16.55
C TRP A 163 2.13 13.28 -17.42
N LEU A 164 1.85 12.94 -18.70
CA LEU A 164 2.85 12.41 -19.64
C LEU A 164 4.05 13.36 -19.77
N ARG A 165 3.80 14.66 -19.89
CA ARG A 165 4.87 15.68 -19.99
C ARG A 165 5.78 15.72 -18.76
N ARG A 166 5.26 15.46 -17.55
CA ARG A 166 6.09 15.40 -16.34
C ARG A 166 6.89 14.11 -16.31
N THR A 167 6.25 12.96 -16.55
CA THR A 167 6.87 11.64 -16.45
C THR A 167 7.94 11.42 -17.52
N GLU A 168 7.71 11.88 -18.76
CA GLU A 168 8.71 11.81 -19.83
C GLU A 168 9.95 12.64 -19.51
N ARG A 169 9.82 13.84 -18.93
CA ARG A 169 10.97 14.69 -18.55
C ARG A 169 11.85 14.03 -17.51
N HIS A 170 11.26 13.38 -16.51
CA HIS A 170 12.02 12.67 -15.48
C HIS A 170 12.80 11.46 -16.02
N SER A 171 12.39 10.89 -17.15
CA SER A 171 13.13 9.80 -17.81
C SER A 171 14.34 10.27 -18.61
N PHE A 172 14.44 11.56 -18.97
CA PHE A 172 15.57 12.10 -19.77
C PHE A 172 16.69 12.75 -18.93
N ASP A 173 16.46 13.06 -17.66
CA ASP A 173 17.45 13.72 -16.78
C ASP A 173 18.38 12.73 -16.02
N GLY A 174 18.44 11.47 -16.45
CA GLY A 174 19.17 10.37 -15.79
C GLY A 174 20.23 9.68 -16.65
N ALA A 175 21.01 10.44 -17.44
CA ALA A 175 22.18 9.93 -18.19
C ALA A 175 23.49 10.56 -17.70
#